data_AF-A0A2E5JIA3-F1
#
_entry.id   AF-A0A2E5JIA3-F1
#
_cell.length_a   1.000
_cell.length_b   1.000
_cell.length_c   1.000
_cell.angle_alpha   90.00
_cell.angle_beta   90.00
_cell.angle_gamma   90.00
#
_symmetry.space_group_name_H-M   'P 1'
#
loop_
_entity.id
_entity.type
_entity.pdbx_description
1 polymer ?
#
loop_
_entity_poly.entity_id
_entity_poly.type
_entity_poly.pdbx_seq_one_letter_code
_entity_poly.pdbx_strand_id
1 'polypeptide(L)'
;MSSLVKKFVTSCTLTFKAFEHEVIISKNQSNMWNFMAVNKRKDKVYAVYCAPRLASAKALVKVAMKKVPPDARLVVVTSEFTIEEKMQAEQDGYTLVTLSLLSKYGTEMLDLRQRDGEEVSNLLSA
;
A
#
# COMPACT_ATOMS: atom_id res chain seq x y z
N MET A 1 -4.28 16.50 -14.62
CA MET A 1 -4.26 15.46 -13.56
C MET A 1 -5.07 16.00 -12.38
N SER A 2 -6.18 15.36 -12.00
CA SER A 2 -7.03 15.90 -10.93
C SER A 2 -6.26 15.91 -9.59
N SER A 3 -6.48 16.94 -8.78
CA SER A 3 -5.84 17.10 -7.46
C SER A 3 -6.14 15.91 -6.52
N LEU A 4 -7.27 15.24 -6.72
CA LEU A 4 -7.73 14.09 -5.95
C LEU A 4 -6.85 12.85 -6.11
N VAL A 5 -6.49 12.48 -7.34
CA VAL A 5 -5.63 11.30 -7.58
C VAL A 5 -4.24 11.52 -7.02
N LYS A 6 -3.69 12.74 -7.17
CA LYS A 6 -2.39 13.11 -6.57
C LYS A 6 -2.42 12.98 -5.05
N LYS A 7 -3.44 13.52 -4.38
CA LYS A 7 -3.61 13.40 -2.92
C LYS A 7 -3.71 11.94 -2.48
N PHE A 8 -4.50 11.14 -3.20
CA PHE A 8 -4.68 9.71 -2.91
C PHE A 8 -3.36 8.93 -2.98
N VAL A 9 -2.57 9.17 -4.04
CA VAL A 9 -1.25 8.54 -4.19
C VAL A 9 -0.28 9.01 -3.12
N THR A 10 -0.26 10.32 -2.83
CA THR A 10 0.57 10.87 -1.75
C THR A 10 0.25 10.19 -0.42
N SER A 11 -1.03 10.07 -0.07
CA SER A 11 -1.45 9.39 1.17
C SER A 11 -0.98 7.93 1.20
N CYS A 12 -1.14 7.19 0.09
CA CYS A 12 -0.65 5.80 0.01
C CYS A 12 0.86 5.74 0.22
N THR A 13 1.64 6.54 -0.53
CA THR A 13 3.11 6.50 -0.47
C THR A 13 3.66 6.94 0.88
N LEU A 14 3.03 7.93 1.55
CA LEU A 14 3.43 8.37 2.89
C LEU A 14 3.26 7.25 3.92
N THR A 15 2.17 6.49 3.85
CA THR A 15 1.97 5.35 4.73
C THR A 15 3.08 4.32 4.56
N PHE A 16 3.38 3.87 3.33
CA PHE A 16 4.46 2.90 3.10
C PHE A 16 5.85 3.42 3.52
N LYS A 17 6.13 4.73 3.34
CA LYS A 17 7.36 5.35 3.86
C LYS A 17 7.44 5.34 5.38
N ALA A 18 6.32 5.52 6.09
CA ALA A 18 6.27 5.42 7.55
C ALA A 18 6.66 4.00 8.02
N PHE A 19 6.36 2.97 7.22
CA PHE A 19 6.83 1.60 7.40
C PHE A 19 8.28 1.35 6.97
N GLU A 20 9.09 2.40 6.74
CA GLU A 20 10.47 2.30 6.22
C GLU A 20 10.60 1.54 4.88
N HIS A 21 9.51 1.45 4.12
CA HIS A 21 9.62 0.89 2.78
C HIS A 21 10.21 1.93 1.84
N GLU A 22 11.15 1.51 1.02
CA GLU A 22 11.56 2.26 -0.16
C GLU A 22 10.40 2.24 -1.16
N VAL A 23 9.93 3.43 -1.56
CA VAL A 23 8.82 3.60 -2.50
C VAL A 23 9.36 3.98 -3.87
N ILE A 24 9.25 3.05 -4.82
CA ILE A 24 9.66 3.24 -6.22
C ILE A 24 8.41 3.47 -7.06
N ILE A 25 8.15 4.74 -7.40
CA ILE A 25 6.99 5.14 -8.21
C ILE A 25 7.23 4.71 -9.66
N SER A 26 6.30 3.95 -10.22
CA SER A 26 6.33 3.60 -11.64
C SER A 26 5.87 4.79 -12.48
N LYS A 27 6.76 5.33 -13.31
CA LYS A 27 6.47 6.41 -14.27
C LYS A 27 5.71 5.86 -15.49
N ASN A 28 4.47 5.38 -15.32
CA ASN A 28 3.62 5.03 -16.46
C ASN A 28 2.51 6.06 -16.67
N GLN A 29 2.28 6.43 -17.93
CA GLN A 29 1.28 7.41 -18.38
C GLN A 29 -0.17 6.90 -18.27
N SER A 30 -0.40 5.72 -17.70
CA SER A 30 -1.73 5.16 -17.50
C SER A 30 -2.48 5.89 -16.38
N ASN A 31 -3.81 5.99 -16.52
CA ASN A 31 -4.73 6.56 -15.53
C ASN A 31 -4.76 5.89 -14.15
N MET A 32 -3.81 4.99 -13.86
CA MET A 32 -3.71 4.24 -12.63
C MET A 32 -2.27 4.30 -12.13
N TRP A 33 -2.11 4.80 -10.91
CA TRP A 33 -0.82 4.97 -10.26
C TRP A 33 -0.43 3.68 -9.54
N ASN A 34 0.80 3.25 -9.74
CA ASN A 34 1.37 2.12 -9.05
C ASN A 34 2.79 2.44 -8.55
N PHE A 35 3.18 1.78 -7.47
CA PHE A 35 4.53 1.86 -6.93
C PHE A 35 4.92 0.53 -6.32
N MET A 36 6.22 0.28 -6.28
CA MET A 36 6.78 -0.82 -5.51
C MET A 36 7.13 -0.31 -4.12
N ALA A 37 6.70 -1.00 -3.08
CA ALA A 37 7.16 -0.78 -1.71
C ALA A 37 8.04 -1.95 -1.30
N VAL A 38 9.30 -1.67 -1.01
CA VAL A 38 10.31 -2.68 -0.65
C VAL A 38 10.78 -2.41 0.77
N ASN A 39 10.64 -3.39 1.66
CA ASN A 39 11.21 -3.29 3.00
C ASN A 39 12.75 -3.18 2.94
N LYS A 40 13.40 -2.54 3.92
CA LYS A 40 14.87 -2.37 4.01
C LYS A 40 15.67 -3.68 3.86
N ARG A 41 15.09 -4.81 4.28
CA ARG A 41 15.71 -6.15 4.16
C ARG A 41 15.49 -6.80 2.79
N LYS A 42 14.73 -6.16 1.89
CA LYS A 42 14.30 -6.65 0.57
C LYS A 42 13.61 -8.03 0.60
N ASP A 43 13.13 -8.43 1.77
CA ASP A 43 12.44 -9.69 2.04
C ASP A 43 10.93 -9.63 1.70
N LYS A 44 10.38 -8.41 1.71
CA LYS A 44 8.97 -8.15 1.41
C LYS A 44 8.87 -7.07 0.35
N VAL A 45 8.33 -7.45 -0.80
CA VAL A 45 8.10 -6.59 -1.95
C VAL A 45 6.59 -6.51 -2.19
N TYR A 46 6.06 -5.29 -2.21
CA TYR A 46 4.65 -5.03 -2.51
C TYR A 46 4.52 -4.24 -3.80
N ALA A 47 3.73 -4.72 -4.73
CA ALA A 47 3.29 -3.96 -5.89
C ALA A 47 1.95 -3.30 -5.53
N VAL A 48 1.98 -1.99 -5.28
CA VAL A 48 0.80 -1.24 -4.82
C VAL A 48 0.15 -0.52 -5.99
N TYR A 49 -1.14 -0.70 -6.15
CA TYR A 49 -1.97 -0.11 -7.20
C TYR A 49 -3.06 0.75 -6.59
N CYS A 50 -3.03 2.05 -6.89
CA CYS A 50 -4.02 3.02 -6.41
C CYS A 50 -5.19 3.09 -7.39
N ALA A 51 -6.35 2.57 -6.98
CA ALA A 51 -7.57 2.52 -7.77
C ALA A 51 -8.78 2.95 -6.92
N PRO A 52 -9.11 4.26 -6.84
CA PRO A 52 -10.19 4.76 -5.98
C PRO A 52 -11.52 4.00 -6.11
N ARG A 53 -11.85 3.54 -7.33
CA ARG A 53 -12.94 2.61 -7.60
C ARG A 53 -12.43 1.33 -8.24
N LEU A 54 -12.72 0.17 -7.65
CA LEU A 54 -12.28 -1.13 -8.17
C LEU A 54 -12.88 -1.42 -9.55
N ALA A 55 -14.18 -1.13 -9.74
CA ALA A 55 -14.90 -1.41 -10.98
C ALA A 55 -14.21 -0.86 -12.23
N SER A 56 -13.65 0.36 -12.16
CA SER A 56 -12.94 0.99 -13.27
C SER A 56 -11.52 0.46 -13.50
N ALA A 57 -10.98 -0.31 -12.55
CA ALA A 57 -9.60 -0.79 -12.57
C ALA A 57 -9.48 -2.30 -12.78
N LYS A 58 -10.59 -3.07 -12.79
CA LYS A 58 -10.57 -4.55 -12.89
C LYS A 58 -9.68 -5.08 -14.02
N ALA A 59 -9.79 -4.51 -15.22
CA ALA A 59 -8.96 -4.93 -16.37
C ALA A 59 -7.47 -4.68 -16.12
N LEU A 60 -7.14 -3.55 -15.50
CA LEU A 60 -5.76 -3.19 -15.20
C LEU A 60 -5.18 -4.01 -14.05
N VAL A 61 -5.99 -4.36 -13.04
CA VAL A 61 -5.60 -5.28 -11.95
C VAL A 61 -5.27 -6.66 -12.52
N LYS A 62 -6.07 -7.19 -13.45
CA LYS A 62 -5.76 -8.45 -14.14
C LYS A 62 -4.45 -8.40 -14.90
N VAL A 63 -4.13 -7.27 -15.54
CA VAL A 63 -2.83 -7.07 -16.19
C VAL A 63 -1.70 -6.97 -15.16
N ALA A 64 -1.93 -6.27 -14.06
CA ALA A 64 -0.97 -6.14 -12.96
C ALA A 64 -0.60 -7.51 -12.40
N MET A 65 -1.58 -8.36 -12.08
CA MET A 65 -1.35 -9.73 -11.57
C MET A 65 -0.40 -10.55 -12.46
N LYS A 66 -0.45 -10.38 -13.78
CA LYS A 66 0.44 -11.07 -14.73
C LYS A 66 1.85 -10.49 -14.79
N LYS A 67 2.03 -9.26 -14.32
CA LYS A 67 3.28 -8.49 -14.39
C LYS A 67 3.97 -8.34 -13.04
N VAL A 68 3.26 -8.55 -11.93
CA VAL A 68 3.84 -8.51 -10.59
C VAL A 68 4.87 -9.65 -10.49
N PRO A 69 6.11 -9.37 -10.05
CA PRO A 69 7.10 -10.40 -9.80
C PRO A 69 6.57 -11.49 -8.84
N PRO A 70 6.96 -12.75 -9.00
CA PRO A 70 6.41 -13.87 -8.20
C PRO A 70 6.74 -13.75 -6.70
N ASP A 71 7.79 -13.02 -6.35
CA ASP A 71 8.21 -12.68 -4.99
C ASP A 71 7.50 -11.44 -4.41
N ALA A 72 6.71 -10.74 -5.23
CA ALA A 72 5.99 -9.55 -4.83
C ALA A 72 4.49 -9.82 -4.60
N ARG A 73 3.93 -9.18 -3.59
CA ARG A 73 2.48 -9.23 -3.30
C ARG A 73 1.77 -8.06 -3.95
N LEU A 74 0.68 -8.34 -4.67
CA LEU A 74 -0.16 -7.30 -5.25
C LEU A 74 -1.12 -6.74 -4.20
N VAL A 75 -1.09 -5.42 -4.00
CA VAL A 75 -1.99 -4.69 -3.13
C VAL A 75 -2.75 -3.66 -3.96
N VAL A 76 -4.08 -3.69 -3.90
CA VAL A 76 -4.94 -2.71 -4.56
C VAL A 76 -5.57 -1.83 -3.49
N VAL A 77 -5.33 -0.53 -3.57
CA VAL A 77 -5.86 0.47 -2.64
C VAL A 77 -7.04 1.19 -3.26
N THR A 78 -8.21 1.06 -2.65
CA THR A 78 -9.46 1.73 -3.09
C THR A 78 -9.93 2.76 -2.05
N SER A 79 -10.91 3.59 -2.42
CA SER A 79 -11.59 4.43 -1.45
C SER A 79 -12.51 3.60 -0.55
N GLU A 80 -13.21 2.64 -1.17
CA GLU A 80 -14.16 1.72 -0.55
C GLU A 80 -14.20 0.41 -1.36
N PHE A 81 -14.73 -0.64 -0.75
CA PHE A 81 -15.04 -1.91 -1.41
C PHE A 81 -16.17 -2.62 -0.65
N THR A 82 -16.86 -3.54 -1.30
CA THR A 82 -17.81 -4.44 -0.63
C THR A 82 -17.13 -5.70 -0.10
N ILE A 83 -17.80 -6.44 0.79
CA ILE A 83 -17.27 -7.70 1.33
C ILE A 83 -17.07 -8.72 0.19
N GLU A 84 -17.99 -8.77 -0.76
CA GLU A 84 -17.91 -9.64 -1.94
C GLU A 84 -16.69 -9.30 -2.80
N GLU A 85 -16.41 -8.02 -3.02
CA GLU A 85 -15.22 -7.58 -3.75
C GLU A 85 -13.93 -7.97 -3.03
N LYS A 86 -13.89 -7.88 -1.70
CA LYS A 86 -12.76 -8.33 -0.89
C LYS A 86 -12.56 -9.84 -0.99
N MET A 87 -13.63 -10.62 -0.86
CA MET A 87 -13.56 -12.08 -0.99
C MET A 87 -13.09 -12.51 -2.38
N GLN A 88 -13.59 -11.83 -3.43
CA GLN A 88 -13.14 -12.11 -4.79
C GLN A 88 -11.66 -11.76 -4.97
N ALA A 89 -11.18 -10.65 -4.41
CA ALA A 89 -9.78 -10.28 -4.47
C ALA A 89 -8.86 -11.34 -3.83
N GLU A 90 -9.27 -11.87 -2.67
CA GLU A 90 -8.55 -12.95 -1.98
C GLU A 90 -8.51 -14.23 -2.83
N GLN A 91 -9.62 -14.60 -3.48
CA GLN A 91 -9.68 -15.73 -4.42
C GLN A 91 -8.80 -15.51 -5.66
N ASP A 92 -8.77 -14.28 -6.17
CA ASP A 92 -7.97 -13.88 -7.32
C ASP A 92 -6.46 -13.74 -6.96
N GLY A 93 -6.09 -13.81 -5.68
CA GLY A 93 -4.71 -13.81 -5.22
C GLY A 93 -4.09 -12.42 -5.04
N TYR A 94 -4.89 -11.39 -4.75
CA TYR A 94 -4.40 -10.07 -4.38
C TYR A 94 -5.08 -9.50 -3.14
N THR A 95 -4.42 -8.55 -2.47
CA THR A 95 -4.98 -7.91 -1.28
C THR A 95 -5.72 -6.64 -1.66
N LEU A 96 -6.97 -6.52 -1.25
CA LEU A 96 -7.78 -5.32 -1.40
C LEU A 96 -7.84 -4.55 -0.06
N VAL A 97 -7.43 -3.29 -0.06
CA VAL A 97 -7.42 -2.43 1.13
C VAL A 97 -8.02 -1.07 0.82
N THR A 98 -8.61 -0.42 1.84
CA THR A 98 -9.04 0.97 1.71
C THR A 98 -7.93 1.91 2.12
N LEU A 99 -7.99 3.15 1.64
CA LEU A 99 -7.09 4.21 2.10
C LEU A 99 -7.23 4.47 3.61
N SER A 100 -8.44 4.37 4.16
CA SER A 100 -8.71 4.54 5.59
C SER A 100 -8.04 3.44 6.42
N LEU A 101 -8.13 2.19 5.97
CA LEU A 101 -7.48 1.05 6.62
C LEU A 101 -5.97 1.20 6.59
N LEU A 102 -5.40 1.56 5.44
CA LEU A 102 -3.97 1.81 5.29
C LEU A 102 -3.49 2.92 6.25
N SER A 103 -4.22 4.05 6.29
CA SER A 103 -3.88 5.19 7.15
C SER A 103 -3.92 4.81 8.64
N LYS A 104 -4.95 4.07 9.07
CA LYS A 104 -5.05 3.58 10.46
C LYS A 104 -3.85 2.70 10.83
N TYR A 105 -3.49 1.75 9.98
CA TYR A 105 -2.29 0.92 10.19
C TYR A 105 -1.01 1.76 10.24
N GLY A 106 -0.89 2.76 9.38
CA GLY A 106 0.25 3.68 9.40
C GLY A 106 0.39 4.40 10.75
N THR A 107 -0.71 4.93 11.28
CA THR A 107 -0.73 5.60 12.59
C THR A 107 -0.39 4.64 13.72
N GLU A 108 -1.05 3.48 13.79
CA GLU A 108 -0.80 2.48 14.84
C GLU A 108 0.67 2.05 14.90
N MET A 109 1.34 2.01 13.75
CA MET A 109 2.73 1.58 13.66
C MET A 109 3.73 2.68 14.00
N LEU A 110 3.38 3.95 13.75
CA LEU A 110 4.12 5.08 14.27
C LEU A 110 4.03 5.12 15.80
N ASP A 111 2.84 4.88 16.35
CA ASP A 111 2.61 4.84 17.80
C ASP A 111 3.43 3.72 18.46
N LEU A 112 3.47 2.52 17.85
CA LEU A 112 4.29 1.40 18.33
C LEU A 112 5.79 1.75 18.33
N ARG A 113 6.29 2.38 17.26
CA ARG A 113 7.70 2.79 17.18
C ARG A 113 8.09 3.85 18.21
N GLN A 114 7.17 4.78 18.52
CA GLN A 114 7.41 5.78 19.56
C GLN A 114 7.52 5.12 20.93
N ARG A 115 6.66 4.14 21.24
CA ARG A 115 6.74 3.36 22.48
C ARG A 115 8.03 2.55 22.58
N ASP A 116 8.41 1.86 21.51
CA ASP A 116 9.67 1.09 21.46
C ASP A 116 10.89 2.01 21.66
N GLY A 117 10.87 3.23 21.08
CA GLY A 117 11.92 4.22 21.25
C GLY A 117 12.00 4.78 22.69
N GLU A 118 10.85 4.99 23.34
CA GLU A 118 10.78 5.43 24.74
C GLU A 118 11.24 4.33 25.71
N GLU A 119 10.88 3.07 25.47
CA GLU A 119 11.34 1.94 26.29
C GLU A 119 12.86 1.74 26.20
N VAL A 120 13.44 1.84 25.00
CA VAL A 120 14.90 1.78 24.82
C VAL A 120 15.60 2.98 25.47
N SER A 121 15.03 4.19 25.39
CA SER A 121 15.59 5.37 26.06
C SER A 121 15.56 5.24 27.59
N ASN A 122 14.49 4.67 28.15
CA ASN A 122 14.36 4.46 29.59
C ASN A 122 15.33 3.38 30.11
N LEU A 123 15.60 2.33 29.34
CA LEU A 123 16.61 1.31 29.67
C LEU A 123 18.05 1.81 29.59
N LEU A 124 18.33 2.83 28.77
CA LEU A 124 19.66 3.44 28.66
C LEU A 124 19.86 4.59 29.67
N SER A 125 18.78 5.06 30.30
CA SER A 125 18.79 6.14 31.30
C SER A 125 18.63 5.64 32.74
N ALA A 126 18.48 4.32 32.93
CA ALA A 126 18.42 3.63 34.22
C ALA A 126 19.72 2.88 34.50
#